data_AF-V4T2F4-F1
#
_entry.id   AF-V4T2F4-F1
#
_cell.length_a   1.000
_cell.length_b   1.000
_cell.length_c   1.000
_cell.angle_alpha   90.00
_cell.angle_beta   90.00
_cell.angle_gamma   90.00
#
_symmetry.space_group_name_H-M   'P 1'
#
loop_
_entity.id
_entity.type
_entity.pdbx_description
1 polymer ?
#
loop_
_entity_poly.entity_id
_entity_poly.type
_entity_poly.pdbx_seq_one_letter_code
_entity_poly.pdbx_strand_id
1 'polypeptide(L)'
;MIKTKTVDGVHRLEGEANKYTQEELMLMKTQDIGYVLQKLQSERNKIEKLTTMLHSLDNNPSSRHVYFAEDREEAKEIKSQSGRKDALPDFDDIPDHIKRKTAASYRELEGRKKRVQELEKLYMDMSLHKELQKKGRKRKLREEEIVCPTSKAVYKWRSERKR
;
A
#
# COMPACT_ATOMS: atom_id res chain seq x y z
N MET A 1 32.17 -32.29 -26.20
CA MET A 1 30.87 -32.42 -26.88
C MET A 1 29.70 -32.79 -25.94
N ILE A 2 29.92 -33.08 -24.65
CA ILE A 2 28.89 -33.63 -23.73
C ILE A 2 27.95 -32.56 -23.12
N LYS A 3 28.31 -31.27 -23.12
CA LYS A 3 27.55 -30.17 -22.47
C LYS A 3 27.09 -29.06 -23.44
N THR A 4 27.02 -29.36 -24.72
CA THR A 4 26.69 -28.40 -25.79
C THR A 4 25.48 -28.89 -26.55
N LYS A 5 24.46 -28.04 -26.71
CA LYS A 5 23.28 -28.32 -27.53
C LYS A 5 23.25 -27.40 -28.75
N THR A 6 22.91 -27.94 -29.91
CA THR A 6 22.67 -27.13 -31.10
C THR A 6 21.25 -26.59 -31.04
N VAL A 7 21.11 -25.26 -31.09
CA VAL A 7 19.81 -24.59 -31.18
C VAL A 7 19.86 -23.71 -32.42
N ASP A 8 18.95 -23.94 -33.37
CA ASP A 8 18.88 -23.24 -34.66
C ASP A 8 20.21 -23.27 -35.45
N GLY A 9 20.89 -24.41 -35.47
CA GLY A 9 22.15 -24.60 -36.19
C GLY A 9 23.40 -24.04 -35.50
N VAL A 10 23.25 -23.31 -34.38
CA VAL A 10 24.38 -22.76 -33.60
C VAL A 10 24.61 -23.59 -32.34
N HIS A 11 25.85 -24.04 -32.12
CA HIS A 11 26.23 -24.68 -30.87
C HIS A 11 26.19 -23.68 -29.72
N ARG A 12 25.32 -23.94 -28.74
CA ARG A 12 25.27 -23.18 -27.48
C ARG A 12 25.69 -24.10 -26.34
N LEU A 13 26.45 -23.54 -25.40
CA LEU A 13 26.67 -24.20 -24.11
C LEU A 13 25.33 -24.33 -23.41
N GLU A 14 25.12 -25.44 -22.70
CA GLU A 14 23.96 -25.56 -21.82
C GLU A 14 23.97 -24.42 -20.80
N GLY A 15 22.95 -23.56 -20.83
CA GLY A 15 22.82 -22.46 -19.89
C GLY A 15 22.55 -22.98 -18.48
N GLU A 16 23.00 -22.23 -17.47
CA GLU A 16 22.80 -22.55 -16.04
C GLU A 16 21.33 -22.39 -15.56
N ALA A 17 20.35 -22.46 -16.46
CA ALA A 17 18.94 -22.17 -16.17
C ALA A 17 18.31 -23.09 -15.10
N ASN A 18 18.87 -24.29 -14.91
CA ASN A 18 18.45 -25.27 -13.90
C ASN A 18 19.47 -25.44 -12.77
N LYS A 19 20.21 -24.38 -12.42
CA LYS A 19 21.27 -24.45 -11.40
C LYS A 19 20.75 -24.78 -10.00
N TYR A 20 19.55 -24.31 -9.68
CA TYR A 20 19.01 -24.40 -8.33
C TYR A 20 17.94 -25.47 -8.21
N THR A 21 18.01 -26.21 -7.11
CA THR A 21 16.96 -27.11 -6.66
C THR A 21 15.72 -26.33 -6.23
N GLN A 22 14.57 -27.01 -6.18
CA GLN A 22 13.33 -26.39 -5.72
C GLN A 22 13.42 -25.88 -4.27
N GLU A 23 14.21 -26.55 -3.43
CA GLU A 23 14.40 -26.18 -2.02
C GLU A 23 15.22 -24.90 -1.90
N GLU A 24 16.30 -24.76 -2.66
CA GLU A 24 17.10 -23.52 -2.74
C GLU A 24 16.25 -22.35 -3.24
N LEU A 25 15.43 -22.56 -4.28
CA LEU A 25 14.51 -21.54 -4.78
C LEU A 25 13.47 -21.11 -3.72
N MET A 26 12.95 -22.05 -2.93
CA MET A 26 12.03 -21.74 -1.82
C MET A 26 12.72 -20.95 -0.70
N LEU A 27 13.98 -21.27 -0.41
CA LEU A 27 14.78 -20.55 0.58
C LEU A 27 15.01 -19.10 0.14
N MET A 28 15.47 -18.89 -1.09
CA MET A 28 15.67 -17.55 -1.66
C MET A 28 14.37 -16.73 -1.63
N LYS A 29 13.26 -17.30 -2.10
CA LYS A 29 11.95 -16.63 -2.05
C LYS A 29 11.50 -16.29 -0.64
N THR A 30 11.83 -17.13 0.35
CA THR A 30 11.50 -16.86 1.76
C THR A 30 12.30 -15.68 2.30
N GLN A 31 13.57 -15.56 1.93
CA GLN A 31 14.41 -14.41 2.29
C GLN A 31 13.87 -13.12 1.67
N ASP A 32 13.52 -13.15 0.38
CA ASP A 32 12.96 -11.99 -0.33
C ASP A 32 11.63 -11.53 0.31
N ILE A 33 10.75 -12.46 0.68
CA ILE A 33 9.50 -12.14 1.38
C ILE A 33 9.78 -11.43 2.71
N GLY A 34 10.77 -11.92 3.47
CA GLY A 34 11.19 -11.30 4.72
C GLY A 34 11.72 -9.87 4.52
N TYR A 35 12.54 -9.67 3.48
CA TYR A 35 13.05 -8.34 3.12
C TYR A 35 11.92 -7.36 2.77
N VAL A 36 10.98 -7.78 1.91
CA VAL A 36 9.84 -6.95 1.52
C VAL A 36 8.98 -6.61 2.73
N LEU A 37 8.71 -7.59 3.60
CA LEU A 37 7.93 -7.38 4.83
C LEU A 37 8.62 -6.36 5.74
N GLN A 38 9.93 -6.48 5.93
CA GLN A 38 10.71 -5.53 6.73
C GLN A 38 10.64 -4.11 6.14
N LYS A 39 10.78 -3.97 4.81
CA LYS A 39 10.67 -2.67 4.13
C LYS A 39 9.28 -2.07 4.29
N LEU A 40 8.24 -2.87 4.13
CA LEU A 40 6.86 -2.48 4.30
C LEU A 40 6.58 -1.97 5.73
N GLN A 41 7.04 -2.69 6.76
CA GLN A 41 6.95 -2.26 8.15
C GLN A 41 7.71 -0.95 8.39
N SER A 42 8.93 -0.81 7.83
CA SER A 42 9.72 0.40 7.97
C SER A 42 9.02 1.63 7.36
N GLU A 43 8.34 1.47 6.22
CA GLU A 43 7.59 2.56 5.59
C GLU A 43 6.32 2.90 6.38
N ARG A 44 5.60 1.91 6.91
CA ARG A 44 4.45 2.16 7.80
C ARG A 44 4.84 2.98 9.03
N ASN A 45 5.94 2.62 9.69
CA ASN A 45 6.44 3.35 10.86
C ASN A 45 6.85 4.79 10.50
N LYS A 46 7.39 5.01 9.29
CA LYS A 46 7.69 6.38 8.81
C LYS A 46 6.42 7.17 8.53
N ILE A 47 5.40 6.55 7.93
CA ILE A 47 4.10 7.19 7.71
C ILE A 47 3.48 7.58 9.04
N GLU A 48 3.48 6.69 10.03
CA GLU A 48 2.94 6.96 11.36
C GLU A 48 3.63 8.18 11.99
N LYS A 49 4.97 8.20 12.01
CA LYS A 49 5.76 9.35 12.51
C LYS A 49 5.44 10.65 11.78
N LEU A 50 5.31 10.63 10.45
CA LEU A 50 4.94 11.84 9.71
C LEU A 50 3.51 12.26 9.98
N THR A 51 2.59 11.30 10.09
CA THR A 51 1.18 11.56 10.31
C THR A 51 0.98 12.22 11.68
N THR A 52 1.70 11.75 12.70
CA THR A 52 1.68 12.37 14.03
C THR A 52 2.29 13.77 14.00
N MET A 53 3.38 14.01 13.26
CA MET A 53 3.99 15.34 13.15
C MET A 53 3.15 16.35 12.35
N LEU A 54 2.41 15.91 11.33
CA LEU A 54 1.80 16.80 10.34
C LEU A 54 0.38 17.25 10.71
N HIS A 55 -0.24 16.67 11.74
CA HIS A 55 -1.52 17.05 12.36
C HIS A 55 -2.74 17.26 11.44
N SER A 56 -2.63 16.95 10.14
CA SER A 56 -3.71 17.06 9.13
C SER A 56 -4.37 18.44 9.04
N LEU A 57 -3.61 19.52 9.25
CA LEU A 57 -4.12 20.90 9.23
C LEU A 57 -4.78 21.31 7.91
N ASP A 58 -4.38 20.70 6.79
CA ASP A 58 -4.96 20.98 5.47
C ASP A 58 -6.31 20.27 5.24
N ASN A 59 -6.65 19.27 6.05
CA ASN A 59 -7.96 18.64 5.99
C ASN A 59 -8.93 19.47 6.83
N ASN A 60 -9.63 20.41 6.19
CA ASN A 60 -10.74 21.10 6.83
C ASN A 60 -11.73 20.04 7.35
N PRO A 61 -11.95 19.94 8.68
CA PRO A 61 -12.90 18.98 9.20
C PRO A 61 -14.26 19.33 8.60
N SER A 62 -14.91 18.38 7.93
CA SER A 62 -16.27 18.57 7.40
C SER A 62 -17.32 18.59 8.52
N SER A 63 -16.89 18.86 9.76
CA SER A 63 -17.75 18.95 10.94
C SER A 63 -18.67 20.15 10.76
N ARG A 64 -19.97 19.90 10.85
CA ARG A 64 -20.96 20.97 10.84
C ARG A 64 -20.97 21.59 12.22
N HIS A 65 -20.44 22.81 12.35
CA HIS A 65 -20.56 23.58 13.57
C HIS A 65 -22.00 24.13 13.66
N VAL A 66 -22.76 23.66 14.65
CA VAL A 66 -24.16 24.07 14.89
C VAL A 66 -24.17 25.11 15.99
N TYR A 67 -24.74 26.28 15.70
CA TYR A 67 -24.98 27.32 16.69
C TYR A 67 -26.44 27.24 17.14
N PHE A 68 -26.66 27.39 18.45
CA PHE A 68 -27.99 27.54 19.03
C PHE A 68 -28.20 29.01 19.38
N ALA A 69 -29.40 29.52 19.15
CA ALA A 69 -29.81 30.88 19.46
C ALA A 69 -31.13 30.79 20.23
N GLU A 70 -31.30 31.62 21.26
CA GLU A 70 -32.52 31.72 22.05
C GLU A 70 -33.59 32.49 21.27
N ASP A 71 -33.18 33.53 20.53
CA ASP A 71 -34.09 34.43 19.80
C ASP A 71 -33.80 34.55 18.29
N ARG A 72 -34.83 34.99 17.53
CA ARG A 72 -34.71 35.22 16.07
C ARG A 72 -33.72 36.34 15.74
N GLU A 73 -33.58 37.33 16.61
CA GLU A 73 -32.63 38.43 16.44
C GLU A 73 -31.20 37.94 16.69
N GLU A 74 -30.98 37.16 17.75
CA GLU A 74 -29.72 36.50 18.05
C GLU A 74 -29.28 35.55 16.92
N ALA A 75 -30.21 34.77 16.35
CA ALA A 75 -29.91 33.91 15.21
C ALA A 75 -29.41 34.71 13.98
N LYS A 76 -29.95 35.91 13.75
CA LYS A 76 -29.47 36.81 12.69
C LYS A 76 -28.10 37.39 13.02
N GLU A 77 -27.86 37.75 14.28
CA GLU A 77 -26.59 38.27 14.75
C GLU A 77 -25.48 37.20 14.62
N ILE A 78 -25.71 35.98 15.11
CA ILE A 78 -24.77 34.85 14.98
C ILE A 78 -24.51 34.54 13.50
N LYS A 79 -25.52 34.60 12.62
CA LYS A 79 -25.32 34.42 11.17
C LYS A 79 -24.47 35.54 10.58
N SER A 80 -24.67 36.77 11.01
CA SER A 80 -23.88 37.92 10.57
C SER A 80 -22.45 37.90 11.11
N GLN A 81 -22.24 37.45 12.34
CA GLN A 81 -20.94 37.27 12.98
C GLN A 81 -20.19 36.07 12.40
N SER A 82 -20.84 34.94 12.16
CA SER A 82 -20.19 33.81 11.46
C SER A 82 -19.83 34.14 10.00
N GLY A 83 -20.58 35.04 9.35
CA GLY A 83 -20.24 35.61 8.04
C GLY A 83 -19.12 36.65 8.12
N ARG A 84 -19.08 37.45 9.19
CA ARG A 84 -17.93 38.27 9.60
C ARG A 84 -16.89 37.34 10.19
N LYS A 85 -16.18 36.61 9.33
CA LYS A 85 -14.90 36.03 9.73
C LYS A 85 -14.07 37.20 10.27
N ASP A 86 -14.08 37.41 11.60
CA ASP A 86 -12.98 38.05 12.30
C ASP A 86 -11.77 37.35 11.70
N ALA A 87 -10.94 38.13 11.01
CA ALA A 87 -9.83 37.61 10.25
C ALA A 87 -9.05 36.68 11.18
N LEU A 88 -9.29 35.37 11.04
CA LEU A 88 -8.43 34.35 11.59
C LEU A 88 -7.04 34.81 11.15
N PRO A 89 -6.05 34.89 12.06
CA PRO A 89 -4.74 35.45 11.73
C PRO A 89 -4.34 34.84 10.40
N ASP A 90 -4.23 35.70 9.39
CA ASP A 90 -4.24 35.29 8.00
C ASP A 90 -3.18 34.20 7.86
N PHE A 91 -3.58 32.98 7.50
CA PHE A 91 -2.58 31.96 7.13
C PHE A 91 -1.72 32.46 5.95
N ASP A 92 -2.16 33.54 5.31
CA ASP A 92 -1.41 34.31 4.32
C ASP A 92 -0.11 34.90 4.87
N ASP A 93 0.00 35.20 6.17
CA ASP A 93 1.20 35.78 6.80
C ASP A 93 2.26 34.72 7.20
N ILE A 94 2.05 33.45 6.84
CA ILE A 94 3.06 32.40 7.01
C ILE A 94 4.15 32.58 5.94
N PRO A 95 5.44 32.67 6.33
CA PRO A 95 6.54 32.76 5.37
C PRO A 95 6.53 31.63 4.32
N ASP A 96 6.78 31.97 3.05
CA ASP A 96 6.76 31.02 1.92
C ASP A 96 7.67 29.80 2.10
N HIS A 97 8.78 29.95 2.83
CA HIS A 97 9.67 28.84 3.11
C HIS A 97 9.01 27.78 4.02
N ILE A 98 8.10 28.17 4.92
CA ILE A 98 7.32 27.27 5.75
C ILE A 98 6.25 26.58 4.90
N LYS A 99 5.47 27.35 4.11
CA LYS A 99 4.47 26.80 3.18
C LYS A 99 5.07 25.74 2.26
N ARG A 100 6.25 26.02 1.68
CA ARG A 100 6.99 25.07 0.83
C ARG A 100 7.43 23.80 1.59
N LYS A 101 7.95 23.94 2.81
CA LYS A 101 8.35 22.79 3.65
C LYS A 101 7.14 21.92 4.00
N THR A 102 6.05 22.53 4.43
CA THR A 102 4.79 21.83 4.74
C THR A 102 4.27 21.06 3.52
N ALA A 103 4.17 21.71 2.36
CA ALA A 103 3.76 21.07 1.12
C ALA A 103 4.71 19.95 0.66
N ALA A 104 6.02 20.08 0.92
CA ALA A 104 6.97 19.00 0.66
C ALA A 104 6.72 17.78 1.59
N SER A 105 6.46 18.00 2.87
CA SER A 105 6.15 16.94 3.83
C SER A 105 4.85 16.19 3.49
N TYR A 106 3.79 16.89 3.07
CA TYR A 106 2.55 16.24 2.60
C TYR A 106 2.77 15.40 1.33
N ARG A 107 3.51 15.93 0.35
CA ARG A 107 3.90 15.18 -0.86
C ARG A 107 4.71 13.92 -0.51
N GLU A 108 5.61 14.03 0.45
CA GLU A 108 6.39 12.89 0.93
C GLU A 108 5.52 11.83 1.62
N LEU A 109 4.57 12.25 2.45
CA LEU A 109 3.60 11.37 3.11
C LEU A 109 2.73 10.63 2.09
N GLU A 110 2.23 11.32 1.07
CA GLU A 110 1.48 10.71 -0.02
C GLU A 110 2.34 9.69 -0.80
N GLY A 111 3.57 10.08 -1.16
CA GLY A 111 4.52 9.18 -1.83
C GLY A 111 4.85 7.93 -1.00
N ARG A 112 4.98 8.07 0.33
CA ARG A 112 5.16 6.93 1.24
C ARG A 112 3.93 6.04 1.29
N LYS A 113 2.72 6.60 1.34
CA LYS A 113 1.46 5.83 1.29
C LYS A 113 1.37 5.00 0.00
N LYS A 114 1.70 5.59 -1.16
CA LYS A 114 1.76 4.86 -2.44
C LYS A 114 2.76 3.72 -2.40
N ARG A 115 3.99 3.97 -1.91
CA ARG A 115 5.01 2.92 -1.76
C ARG A 115 4.56 1.78 -0.85
N VAL A 116 3.85 2.07 0.24
CA VAL A 116 3.29 1.03 1.12
C VAL A 116 2.26 0.18 0.37
N GLN A 117 1.36 0.78 -0.41
CA GLN A 117 0.38 0.04 -1.21
C GLN A 117 1.07 -0.87 -2.24
N GLU A 118 2.13 -0.40 -2.90
CA GLU A 118 2.93 -1.19 -3.84
C GLU A 118 3.64 -2.37 -3.16
N LEU A 119 4.30 -2.12 -2.02
CA LEU A 119 4.97 -3.15 -1.24
C LEU A 119 3.99 -4.17 -0.67
N GLU A 120 2.81 -3.74 -0.24
CA GLU A 120 1.73 -4.62 0.22
C GLU A 120 1.26 -5.53 -0.91
N LYS A 121 1.00 -4.98 -2.09
CA LYS A 121 0.63 -5.78 -3.28
C LYS A 121 1.70 -6.81 -3.61
N LEU A 122 2.97 -6.40 -3.62
CA LEU A 122 4.10 -7.29 -3.90
C LEU A 122 4.22 -8.39 -2.85
N TYR A 123 4.12 -8.05 -1.57
CA TYR A 123 4.16 -9.01 -0.46
C TYR A 123 3.02 -10.02 -0.55
N MET A 124 1.79 -9.57 -0.85
CA MET A 124 0.63 -10.45 -1.05
C MET A 124 0.86 -11.41 -2.23
N ASP A 125 1.39 -10.92 -3.34
CA ASP A 125 1.69 -11.74 -4.52
C ASP A 125 2.78 -12.77 -4.23
N MET A 126 3.88 -12.39 -3.57
CA MET A 126 4.94 -13.32 -3.16
C MET A 126 4.45 -14.36 -2.14
N SER A 127 3.64 -13.94 -1.17
CA SER A 127 3.03 -14.81 -0.17
C SER A 127 2.13 -15.86 -0.82
N LEU A 128 1.26 -15.46 -1.76
CA LEU A 128 0.43 -16.37 -2.55
C LEU A 128 1.29 -17.39 -3.30
N HIS A 129 2.35 -16.94 -3.99
CA HIS A 129 3.25 -17.86 -4.69
C HIS A 129 3.92 -18.86 -3.73
N LYS A 130 4.34 -18.42 -2.54
CA LYS A 130 4.91 -19.31 -1.53
C LYS A 130 3.91 -20.37 -1.08
N GLU A 131 2.66 -19.99 -0.77
CA GLU A 131 1.61 -20.94 -0.40
C GLU A 131 1.30 -21.92 -1.53
N LEU A 132 1.31 -21.47 -2.78
CA LEU A 132 1.14 -22.34 -3.96
C LEU A 132 2.32 -23.32 -4.14
N GLN A 133 3.51 -23.03 -3.64
CA GLN A 133 4.61 -23.98 -3.72
C GLN A 133 4.57 -25.03 -2.60
N LYS A 134 3.79 -24.82 -1.53
CA LYS A 134 3.65 -25.80 -0.45
C LYS A 134 2.88 -27.05 -0.89
N LYS A 135 3.13 -28.13 -0.15
CA LYS A 135 2.42 -29.42 -0.29
C LYS A 135 0.93 -29.26 0.00
N GLY A 136 0.12 -30.06 -0.69
CA GLY A 136 -1.34 -30.07 -0.57
C GLY A 136 -2.02 -29.98 -1.94
N ARG A 137 -3.10 -30.74 -2.10
CA ARG A 137 -3.88 -30.74 -3.34
C ARG A 137 -4.66 -29.44 -3.46
N LYS A 138 -4.46 -28.72 -4.56
CA LYS A 138 -5.08 -27.42 -4.85
C LYS A 138 -5.53 -27.36 -6.30
N ARG A 139 -6.56 -26.55 -6.57
CA ARG A 139 -7.03 -26.26 -7.93
C ARG A 139 -7.29 -24.77 -8.09
N LYS A 140 -7.10 -24.25 -9.30
CA LYS A 140 -7.52 -22.90 -9.68
C LYS A 140 -9.06 -22.90 -9.86
N LEU A 141 -9.73 -21.90 -9.31
CA LEU A 141 -11.16 -21.70 -9.48
C LEU A 141 -11.45 -21.05 -10.85
N ARG A 142 -12.60 -21.39 -11.44
CA ARG A 142 -13.17 -20.68 -12.59
C ARG A 142 -13.87 -19.41 -12.11
N GLU A 143 -14.04 -18.45 -13.00
CA GLU A 143 -14.64 -17.14 -12.69
C GLU A 143 -16.03 -17.26 -12.07
N GLU A 144 -16.85 -18.20 -12.54
CA GLU A 144 -18.21 -18.47 -12.03
C GLU A 144 -18.25 -18.99 -10.58
N GLU A 145 -17.18 -19.64 -10.11
CA GLU A 145 -17.11 -20.18 -8.74
C GLU A 145 -16.65 -19.13 -7.72
N ILE A 146 -16.27 -17.92 -8.18
CA ILE A 146 -15.71 -16.86 -7.34
C ILE A 146 -16.84 -15.99 -6.79
N VAL A 147 -17.07 -16.07 -5.47
CA VAL A 147 -18.09 -15.27 -4.77
C VAL A 147 -17.81 -13.76 -4.85
N CYS A 148 -16.54 -13.36 -4.74
CA CYS A 148 -16.11 -11.97 -4.84
C CYS A 148 -15.26 -11.78 -6.11
N PRO A 149 -15.84 -11.27 -7.21
CA PRO A 149 -15.16 -11.19 -8.49
C PRO A 149 -13.84 -10.42 -8.33
N THR A 150 -12.75 -11.09 -8.67
CA THR A 150 -11.39 -10.57 -8.54
C THR A 150 -10.67 -10.78 -9.87
N SER A 151 -9.87 -9.81 -10.30
CA SER A 151 -9.11 -9.89 -11.56
C SER A 151 -7.98 -10.92 -11.55
N LYS A 152 -7.57 -11.38 -10.36
CA LYS A 152 -6.48 -12.35 -10.15
C LYS A 152 -7.04 -13.76 -9.96
N ALA A 153 -6.23 -14.74 -10.37
CA ALA A 153 -6.55 -16.15 -10.18
C ALA A 153 -6.71 -16.51 -8.70
N VAL A 154 -7.81 -17.20 -8.37
CA VAL A 154 -8.08 -17.71 -7.02
C VAL A 154 -7.87 -19.22 -6.98
N TYR A 155 -7.30 -19.73 -5.88
CA TYR A 155 -7.01 -21.14 -5.69
C TYR A 155 -7.76 -21.67 -4.46
N LYS A 156 -8.29 -22.89 -4.58
CA LYS A 156 -8.94 -23.62 -3.49
C LYS A 156 -8.14 -24.88 -3.16
N TRP A 157 -7.79 -25.03 -1.89
CA TRP A 157 -7.21 -26.26 -1.36
C TRP A 157 -8.29 -27.28 -1.06
N ARG A 158 -7.97 -28.56 -1.24
CA ARG A 158 -8.81 -29.65 -0.76
C ARG A 158 -8.89 -29.56 0.76
N SER A 159 -10.08 -29.77 1.33
CA SER A 159 -10.31 -29.77 2.77
C SER A 159 -9.67 -31.01 3.40
N GLU A 160 -8.37 -30.94 3.66
CA GLU A 160 -7.58 -31.97 4.31
C GLU A 160 -6.86 -31.34 5.50
N ARG A 161 -6.93 -32.00 6.66
CA ARG A 161 -6.15 -31.57 7.83
C ARG A 161 -4.68 -31.87 7.57
N LYS A 162 -3.81 -30.91 7.87
CA LYS A 162 -2.37 -31.16 7.89
C LYS A 162 -2.08 -32.22 8.96
N ARG A 163 -1.47 -33.32 8.55
CA ARG A 163 -0.92 -34.33 9.47
C ARG A 163 0.39 -33.82 10.05
#